data_AF-A0A257LST8-F1
#
_entry.id   AF-A0A257LST8-F1
#
_cell.length_a   1.000
_cell.length_b   1.000
_cell.length_c   1.000
_cell.angle_alpha   90.00
_cell.angle_beta   90.00
_cell.angle_gamma   90.00
#
_symmetry.space_group_name_H-M   'P 1'
#
loop_
_entity.id
_entity.type
_entity.pdbx_description
1 polymer ?
#
loop_
_entity_poly.entity_id
_entity_poly.type
_entity_poly.pdbx_seq_one_letter_code
_entity_poly.pdbx_strand_id
1 'polypeptide(L)'
;MSTIGIPRALFYYYNGDKYVRFWQQVGFDVIVSPPTNRKIMEQGLKLSNTEFCVPVKVLCGHVWYLRDKVDYIFIPRILGGELHGRRRYGCPKFMGRIYHPSSQ
;
A
#
# COMPACT_ATOMS: atom_id res chain seq x y z
N MET A 1 4.55 8.02 -21.72
CA MET A 1 3.41 8.11 -20.78
C MET A 1 3.92 7.57 -19.45
N SER A 2 3.61 8.22 -18.32
CA SER A 2 4.13 7.76 -17.02
C SER A 2 3.33 6.58 -16.49
N THR A 3 4.02 5.64 -15.86
CA THR A 3 3.44 4.41 -15.32
C THR A 3 3.32 4.49 -13.80
N ILE A 4 2.16 4.10 -13.27
CA ILE A 4 1.90 4.01 -11.84
C ILE A 4 1.65 2.58 -11.39
N GLY A 5 2.36 2.17 -10.35
CA GLY A 5 2.26 0.87 -9.71
C GLY A 5 1.29 0.90 -8.55
N ILE A 6 0.35 -0.05 -8.52
CA ILE A 6 -0.56 -0.25 -7.39
C ILE A 6 -0.26 -1.61 -6.75
N PRO A 7 0.24 -1.64 -5.50
CA PRO A 7 0.44 -2.88 -4.77
C PRO A 7 -0.89 -3.58 -4.50
N ARG A 8 -1.02 -4.85 -4.90
CA ARG A 8 -2.15 -5.74 -4.57
C ARG A 8 -2.06 -6.23 -3.12
N ALA A 9 -2.15 -5.30 -2.18
CA ALA A 9 -2.09 -5.55 -0.74
C ALA A 9 -3.01 -4.61 0.04
N LEU A 10 -3.38 -5.01 1.26
CA LEU A 10 -4.17 -4.22 2.21
C LEU A 10 -5.47 -3.66 1.57
N PHE A 11 -5.57 -2.33 1.47
CA PHE A 11 -6.76 -1.62 1.00
C PHE A 11 -7.00 -1.72 -0.51
N TYR A 12 -6.08 -2.32 -1.27
CA TYR A 12 -6.34 -2.69 -2.65
C TYR A 12 -7.60 -3.55 -2.78
N TYR A 13 -7.83 -4.49 -1.85
CA TYR A 13 -8.98 -5.39 -1.95
C TYR A 13 -10.33 -4.70 -1.70
N TYR A 14 -10.32 -3.48 -1.14
CA TYR A 14 -11.54 -2.70 -0.92
C TYR A 14 -11.78 -1.65 -2.00
N ASN A 15 -10.71 -1.01 -2.50
CA ASN A 15 -10.81 0.15 -3.39
C ASN A 15 -9.89 0.08 -4.61
N GLY A 16 -9.25 -1.07 -4.88
CA GLY A 16 -8.25 -1.25 -5.93
C GLY A 16 -8.75 -0.85 -7.31
N ASP A 17 -9.93 -1.34 -7.71
CA ASP A 17 -10.52 -1.00 -9.01
C ASP A 17 -10.81 0.50 -9.15
N LYS A 18 -11.17 1.18 -8.05
CA LYS A 18 -11.39 2.62 -8.04
C LYS A 18 -10.08 3.37 -8.25
N TYR A 19 -9.00 2.93 -7.60
CA TYR A 19 -7.67 3.52 -7.79
C TYR A 19 -7.16 3.30 -9.21
N VAL A 20 -7.34 2.10 -9.78
CA VAL A 20 -6.95 1.79 -11.16
C VAL A 20 -7.68 2.72 -12.13
N ARG A 21 -9.01 2.81 -12.03
CA ARG A 21 -9.82 3.66 -12.91
C ARG A 21 -9.45 5.13 -12.77
N PHE A 22 -9.28 5.61 -11.54
CA PHE A 22 -8.88 6.99 -11.27
C PHE A 22 -7.58 7.35 -12.00
N TRP A 23 -6.52 6.54 -11.83
CA TRP A 23 -5.23 6.85 -12.46
C TRP A 23 -5.25 6.69 -13.97
N GLN A 24 -6.01 5.73 -14.51
CA GLN A 24 -6.23 5.62 -15.95
C GLN A 24 -6.93 6.85 -16.52
N GLN A 25 -7.95 7.39 -15.84
CA GLN A 25 -8.66 8.60 -16.25
C GLN A 25 -7.78 9.86 -16.20
N VAL A 26 -6.82 9.90 -15.27
CA VAL A 26 -5.80 10.97 -15.19
C VAL A 26 -4.76 10.85 -16.31
N GLY A 27 -4.68 9.72 -17.01
CA GLY A 27 -3.78 9.51 -18.15
C GLY A 27 -2.50 8.71 -17.82
N PHE A 28 -2.48 7.99 -16.70
CA PHE A 28 -1.37 7.09 -16.35
C PHE A 28 -1.60 5.67 -16.88
N ASP A 29 -0.52 5.01 -17.27
CA ASP A 29 -0.52 3.56 -17.44
C ASP A 29 -0.47 2.90 -16.06
N VAL A 30 -1.42 2.02 -15.76
CA VAL A 30 -1.53 1.41 -14.43
C VAL A 30 -1.06 -0.04 -14.45
N ILE A 31 -0.08 -0.36 -13.60
CA ILE A 31 0.39 -1.72 -13.35
C ILE A 31 0.01 -2.12 -11.93
N VAL A 32 -0.77 -3.19 -11.80
CA VAL A 32 -1.07 -3.80 -10.51
C VAL A 32 -0.12 -4.98 -10.29
N SER A 33 0.47 -5.08 -9.09
CA SER A 33 1.29 -6.27 -8.76
C SER A 33 0.45 -7.57 -8.80
N PRO A 34 1.05 -8.73 -9.07
CA PRO A 34 0.31 -10.00 -9.18
C PRO A 34 -0.30 -10.41 -7.82
N PRO A 35 -1.15 -11.44 -7.77
CA PRO A 35 -1.54 -12.05 -6.50
C PRO A 35 -0.31 -12.36 -5.63
N THR A 36 -0.45 -12.20 -4.32
CA THR A 36 0.61 -12.56 -3.37
C THR A 36 1.05 -14.00 -3.60
N ASN A 37 2.34 -14.18 -3.83
CA ASN A 37 2.97 -15.48 -3.99
C ASN A 37 4.19 -15.59 -3.07
N ARG A 38 4.78 -16.78 -3.02
CA ARG A 38 5.92 -17.08 -2.14
C ARG A 38 7.09 -16.09 -2.34
N LYS A 39 7.41 -15.73 -3.58
CA LYS A 39 8.49 -14.78 -3.88
C LYS A 39 8.21 -13.40 -3.31
N ILE A 40 6.99 -12.87 -3.48
CA ILE A 40 6.57 -11.59 -2.89
C ILE A 40 6.65 -11.65 -1.36
N MET A 41 6.13 -12.72 -0.76
CA MET A 41 6.15 -12.90 0.70
C MET A 41 7.58 -12.93 1.26
N GLU A 42 8.46 -13.74 0.67
CA GLU A 42 9.85 -13.88 1.11
C GLU A 42 10.63 -12.56 0.97
N GLN A 43 10.43 -11.83 -0.13
CA GLN A 43 11.04 -10.50 -0.30
C GLN A 43 10.50 -9.52 0.74
N GLY A 44 9.19 -9.53 0.97
CA GLY A 44 8.55 -8.74 2.02
C GLY A 44 9.14 -9.00 3.40
N LEU A 45 9.31 -10.28 3.77
CA LEU A 45 9.93 -10.69 5.03
C LEU A 45 11.38 -10.22 5.17
N LYS A 46 12.18 -10.29 4.09
CA LYS A 46 13.59 -9.88 4.10
C LYS A 46 13.79 -8.36 4.19
N LEU A 47 12.89 -7.57 3.60
CA LEU A 47 13.05 -6.13 3.43
C LEU A 47 12.32 -5.28 4.48
N SER A 48 11.52 -5.91 5.34
CA SER A 48 10.70 -5.22 6.33
C SER A 48 11.22 -5.43 7.75
N ASN A 49 10.84 -4.52 8.66
CA ASN A 49 11.12 -4.67 10.07
C ASN A 49 10.45 -5.95 10.62
N THR A 50 11.17 -6.71 11.45
CA THR A 50 10.69 -7.94 12.10
C THR A 50 9.36 -7.73 12.83
N GLU A 51 9.15 -6.56 13.42
CA GLU A 51 7.95 -6.19 14.17
C GLU A 51 6.72 -5.92 13.28
N PHE A 52 6.89 -5.78 11.96
CA PHE A 52 5.75 -5.51 11.09
C PHE A 52 4.83 -6.74 11.02
N CYS A 53 3.53 -6.48 11.07
CA CYS A 53 2.55 -7.55 10.87
C CYS A 53 2.66 -8.06 9.43
N VAL A 54 2.31 -9.33 9.23
CA VAL A 54 2.39 -10.01 7.93
C VAL A 54 1.79 -9.19 6.78
N PRO A 55 0.61 -8.53 6.92
CA PRO A 55 0.05 -7.71 5.84
C PRO A 55 0.95 -6.55 5.39
N VAL A 56 1.65 -5.90 6.32
CA VAL A 56 2.60 -4.81 6.00
C VAL A 56 3.85 -5.38 5.33
N LYS A 57 4.33 -6.55 5.77
CA LYS A 57 5.46 -7.23 5.12
C LYS A 57 5.11 -7.63 3.67
N VAL A 58 3.90 -8.15 3.44
CA VAL A 58 3.40 -8.45 2.10
C VAL A 58 3.35 -7.19 1.24
N LEU A 59 2.87 -6.05 1.77
CA LEU A 59 2.93 -4.77 1.06
C LEU A 59 4.37 -4.42 0.65
N CYS A 60 5.35 -4.52 1.56
CA CYS A 60 6.76 -4.28 1.22
C CYS A 60 7.24 -5.18 0.06
N GLY A 61 6.83 -6.44 0.04
CA GLY A 61 7.14 -7.36 -1.06
C GLY A 61 6.53 -6.93 -2.40
N HIS A 62 5.30 -6.43 -2.40
CA HIS A 62 4.64 -5.90 -3.60
C HIS A 62 5.27 -4.59 -4.08
N VAL A 63 5.63 -3.70 -3.17
CA VAL A 63 6.38 -2.47 -3.48
C VAL A 63 7.73 -2.83 -4.11
N TRP A 64 8.45 -3.79 -3.53
CA TRP A 64 9.69 -4.30 -4.08
C TRP A 64 9.50 -4.89 -5.48
N TYR A 65 8.42 -5.64 -5.72
CA TYR A 65 8.11 -6.17 -7.05
C TYR A 65 7.91 -5.05 -8.09
N LEU A 66 7.29 -3.92 -7.71
CA LEU A 66 6.96 -2.83 -8.63
C LEU A 66 8.11 -1.85 -8.89
N ARG A 67 9.10 -1.75 -7.98
CA ARG A 67 10.12 -0.67 -7.96
C ARG A 67 10.84 -0.37 -9.29
N ASP A 68 11.09 -1.39 -10.11
CA ASP A 68 11.83 -1.28 -11.37
C ASP A 68 10.90 -1.37 -12.60
N LYS A 69 9.57 -1.29 -12.40
CA LYS A 69 8.55 -1.49 -13.45
C LYS A 69 7.68 -0.26 -13.69
N VAL A 70 7.75 0.73 -12.81
CA VAL A 70 6.84 1.88 -12.77
C VAL A 70 7.60 3.13 -12.37
N ASP A 71 7.13 4.28 -12.80
CA ASP A 71 7.70 5.59 -12.42
C ASP A 71 7.29 6.00 -11.01
N TYR A 72 6.07 5.62 -10.61
CA TYR A 72 5.48 5.96 -9.31
C TYR A 72 4.80 4.76 -8.66
N ILE A 73 4.81 4.66 -7.33
CA ILE A 73 4.03 3.65 -6.60
C ILE A 73 2.98 4.35 -5.75
N PHE A 74 1.71 4.00 -5.98
CA PHE A 74 0.58 4.52 -5.21
C PHE A 74 0.30 3.64 -4.00
N ILE A 75 0.40 4.22 -2.79
CA ILE A 75 0.05 3.57 -1.53
C ILE A 75 -0.94 4.47 -0.78
N PRO A 76 -2.23 4.09 -0.68
CA PRO A 76 -3.21 4.93 0.00
C PRO A 76 -2.99 4.91 1.52
N ARG A 77 -2.85 6.09 2.12
CA ARG A 77 -2.83 6.26 3.58
C ARG A 77 -4.25 6.25 4.12
N ILE A 78 -4.63 5.19 4.83
CA ILE A 78 -5.97 5.05 5.41
C ILE A 78 -5.89 5.20 6.93
N LEU A 79 -6.50 6.27 7.46
CA LEU A 79 -6.50 6.59 8.90
C LEU A 79 -7.51 5.76 9.71
N GLY A 80 -8.42 5.07 9.04
CA GLY A 80 -9.52 4.36 9.66
C GLY A 80 -10.84 4.74 9.01
N GLY A 81 -11.94 4.46 9.72
CA GLY A 81 -13.28 4.69 9.22
C GLY A 81 -14.28 4.84 10.36
N GLU A 82 -15.54 4.95 10.01
CA GLU A 82 -16.64 4.96 10.97
C GLU A 82 -17.35 3.62 10.95
N LEU A 83 -17.66 3.09 12.14
CA LEU A 83 -18.42 1.85 12.27
C LEU A 83 -19.42 2.02 13.42
N HIS A 84 -20.72 1.95 13.12
CA HIS A 84 -21.83 2.19 14.06
C HIS A 84 -21.76 3.58 14.74
N GLY A 85 -21.58 4.65 13.97
CA GLY A 85 -21.52 6.02 14.50
C GLY A 85 -20.27 6.34 15.31
N ARG A 86 -19.29 5.42 15.36
CA ARG A 86 -18.05 5.57 16.13
C ARG A 86 -16.83 5.53 15.23
N ARG A 87 -15.98 6.55 15.36
CA ARG A 87 -14.68 6.62 14.68
C ARG A 87 -13.77 5.50 15.17
N ARG A 88 -13.22 4.73 14.24
CA ARG A 88 -12.21 3.70 14.48
C ARG A 88 -10.95 4.06 13.74
N TYR A 89 -9.83 3.98 14.44
CA TYR A 89 -8.52 4.21 13.85
C TYR A 89 -7.97 2.93 13.24
N GLY A 90 -7.22 3.08 12.13
CA GLY A 90 -6.51 1.99 11.49
C GLY A 90 -5.29 1.52 12.29
N CYS A 91 -4.53 0.58 11.73
CA CYS A 91 -3.28 0.14 12.34
C CYS A 91 -2.26 1.31 12.37
N PRO A 92 -1.68 1.67 13.54
CA PRO A 92 -0.77 2.81 13.64
C PRO A 92 0.48 2.69 12.76
N LYS A 93 0.95 1.46 12.52
CA LYS A 93 2.09 1.19 11.62
C LYS A 93 1.78 1.54 10.17
N PHE A 94 0.54 1.36 9.73
CA PHE A 94 0.11 1.69 8.36
C PHE A 94 -0.39 3.14 8.23
N MET A 95 -0.97 3.69 9.31
CA MET A 95 -1.41 5.07 9.30
C MET A 95 -0.26 6.07 9.17
N GLY A 96 0.96 5.72 9.58
CA GLY A 96 2.12 6.61 9.56
C GLY A 96 1.91 7.82 10.49
N ARG A 97 2.68 7.94 11.58
CA ARG A 97 2.68 9.20 12.33
C ARG A 97 3.36 10.27 11.46
N ILE A 98 2.76 11.45 11.35
CA ILE A 98 3.52 12.64 11.00
C ILE A 98 4.43 12.87 12.20
N TYR A 99 5.75 12.78 12.00
CA TYR A 99 6.70 13.19 13.01
C TYR A 99 6.58 14.72 13.11
N HIS A 100 5.83 15.21 14.09
CA HIS A 100 5.83 16.63 14.42
C HIS A 100 6.88 16.82 15.53
N PRO A 101 7.95 17.60 15.31
CA PRO A 101 9.04 17.76 16.26
C PRO A 101 8.61 18.16 17.68
N SER A 102 7.43 18.75 17.87
CA SER A 102 6.91 19.20 19.17
C SER A 102 6.16 18.13 19.99
N SER A 103 6.34 16.83 19.69
CA SER A 103 5.59 15.75 20.36
C SER A 103 6.47 14.74 21.12
N GLN A 104 7.67 15.18 21.54
CA GLN A 104 8.41 14.60 22.67
C GLN A 104 8.33 15.55 23.85
#